data_AF-A0A7C5SDQ7-F1
#
_entry.id   AF-A0A7C5SDQ7-F1
#
_cell.length_a   1.000
_cell.length_b   1.000
_cell.length_c   1.000
_cell.angle_alpha   90.00
_cell.angle_beta   90.00
_cell.angle_gamma   90.00
#
_symmetry.space_group_name_H-M   'P 1'
#
loop_
_entity.id
_entity.type
_entity.pdbx_description
1 polymer ?
#
loop_
_entity_poly.entity_id
_entity_poly.type
_entity_poly.pdbx_seq_one_letter_code
_entity_poly.pdbx_strand_id
1 'polypeptide(L)'
;MAAGRLTLIGAGGVMSGADAWAKITAGAALVQVYTGFVYRGPRLIADVLRHLVEKLQEEELSTIDAAVGRDAERNHTHSNGGSQP
;
A
#
# COMPACT_ATOMS: atom_id res chain seq x y z
N MET A 1 -7.52 -0.52 10.94
CA MET A 1 -6.88 0.70 11.52
C MET A 1 -6.28 0.40 12.89
N ALA A 2 -5.22 1.12 13.27
CA ALA A 2 -4.21 0.67 14.24
C ALA A 2 -4.76 0.37 15.65
N ALA A 3 -4.87 -0.93 15.96
CA ALA A 3 -5.12 -1.46 17.30
C ALA A 3 -3.85 -1.37 18.17
N GLY A 4 -3.43 -0.14 18.52
CA GLY A 4 -2.27 0.11 19.39
C GLY A 4 -0.89 0.10 18.71
N ARG A 5 -0.83 0.14 17.37
CA ARG A 5 0.41 0.23 16.58
C ARG A 5 0.64 1.63 16.02
N LEU A 6 1.90 1.99 15.74
CA LEU A 6 2.24 3.26 15.10
C LEU A 6 1.58 3.33 13.70
N THR A 7 0.83 4.40 13.44
CA THR A 7 0.22 4.65 12.13
C THR A 7 1.23 5.36 11.23
N LEU A 8 1.56 4.76 10.09
CA LEU A 8 2.48 5.34 9.11
C LEU A 8 1.71 6.07 7.99
N ILE A 9 2.19 7.25 7.62
CA ILE A 9 1.69 8.02 6.47
C ILE A 9 2.75 7.99 5.37
N GLY A 10 2.42 7.42 4.23
CA GLY A 10 3.26 7.37 3.05
C GLY A 10 3.22 8.71 2.31
N ALA A 11 4.21 9.56 2.57
CA ALA A 11 4.41 10.82 1.83
C ALA A 11 5.51 10.69 0.77
N GLY A 12 5.44 11.53 -0.27
CA GLY A 12 6.49 11.70 -1.29
C GLY A 12 6.40 10.77 -2.49
N GLY A 13 6.48 11.34 -3.71
CA GLY A 13 6.65 10.59 -4.95
C GLY A 13 5.43 9.83 -5.48
N VAL A 14 4.21 10.12 -5.00
CA VAL A 14 2.99 9.45 -5.49
C VAL A 14 2.55 10.09 -6.80
N MET A 15 2.85 9.42 -7.92
CA MET A 15 2.55 9.88 -9.28
C MET A 15 1.58 8.96 -10.02
N SER A 16 1.24 7.82 -9.42
CA SER A 16 0.38 6.78 -9.96
C SER A 16 -0.30 5.96 -8.85
N GLY A 17 -1.27 5.14 -9.22
CA GLY A 17 -1.87 4.17 -8.30
C GLY A 17 -0.89 3.11 -7.80
N ALA A 18 0.08 2.70 -8.64
CA ALA A 18 1.10 1.74 -8.26
C ALA A 18 2.00 2.27 -7.14
N ASP A 19 2.36 3.57 -7.17
CA ASP A 19 3.14 4.20 -6.10
C ASP A 19 2.37 4.19 -4.77
N ALA A 20 1.06 4.45 -4.83
CA ALA A 20 0.20 4.42 -3.64
C ALA A 20 0.08 3.00 -3.08
N TRP A 21 -0.16 2.01 -3.96
CA TRP A 21 -0.23 0.60 -3.59
C TRP A 21 1.06 0.14 -2.90
N ALA A 22 2.23 0.43 -3.49
CA ALA A 22 3.52 0.06 -2.93
C ALA A 22 3.75 0.66 -1.53
N LYS A 23 3.33 1.90 -1.29
CA LYS A 23 3.41 2.51 0.04
C LYS A 23 2.49 1.81 1.04
N ILE A 24 1.28 1.46 0.63
CA ILE A 24 0.30 0.76 1.47
C ILE A 24 0.83 -0.63 1.85
N THR A 25 1.26 -1.43 0.87
CA THR A 25 1.78 -2.78 1.13
C THR A 25 3.08 -2.79 1.90
N ALA A 26 3.88 -1.73 1.82
CA ALA A 26 5.05 -1.51 2.68
C ALA A 26 4.69 -1.15 4.14
N GLY A 27 3.45 -0.74 4.44
CA GLY A 27 2.97 -0.48 5.80
C GLY A 27 2.32 0.88 6.03
N ALA A 28 2.20 1.74 5.01
CA ALA A 28 1.49 3.00 5.15
C ALA A 28 -0.03 2.76 5.29
N ALA A 29 -0.64 3.32 6.33
CA ALA A 29 -2.09 3.30 6.51
C ALA A 29 -2.79 4.43 5.74
N LEU A 30 -2.06 5.50 5.43
CA LEU A 30 -2.52 6.65 4.67
C LEU A 30 -1.46 7.06 3.64
N VAL A 31 -1.89 7.66 2.53
CA VAL A 31 -0.99 8.14 1.47
C VAL A 31 -1.27 9.62 1.20
N GLN A 32 -0.22 10.43 1.13
CA GLN A 32 -0.34 11.86 0.82
C GLN A 32 0.13 12.14 -0.61
N VAL A 33 -0.70 12.86 -1.36
CA VAL A 33 -0.42 13.27 -2.75
C VAL A 33 -0.34 14.79 -2.80
N TYR A 34 0.85 15.32 -3.09
CA TYR A 34 1.03 16.77 -3.29
C TYR A 34 1.70 17.09 -4.62
N THR A 35 2.99 16.78 -4.77
CA THR A 35 3.72 16.98 -6.03
C THR A 35 3.01 16.33 -7.22
N GLY A 36 2.47 15.12 -7.05
CA GLY A 36 1.71 14.44 -8.09
C GLY A 36 0.42 15.18 -8.47
N PHE A 37 -0.28 15.74 -7.49
CA PHE A 37 -1.50 16.52 -7.74
C PHE A 37 -1.18 17.79 -8.54
N VAL A 38 -0.08 18.48 -8.19
CA VAL A 38 0.37 19.69 -8.91
C VAL A 38 0.71 19.38 -10.37
N TYR A 39 1.43 18.28 -10.65
CA TYR A 39 1.89 17.98 -12.01
C TYR A 39 0.90 17.18 -12.88
N ARG A 40 0.09 16.30 -12.29
CA ARG A 40 -0.86 15.44 -13.02
C ARG A 40 -2.30 15.92 -12.93
N GLY A 41 -2.56 16.94 -12.10
CA GLY A 41 -3.89 17.48 -11.85
C GLY A 41 -4.80 16.53 -11.06
N PRO A 42 -6.06 16.92 -10.86
CA PRO A 42 -7.01 16.20 -10.01
C PRO A 42 -7.35 14.78 -10.51
N ARG A 43 -7.15 14.51 -11.81
CA ARG A 43 -7.35 13.19 -12.41
C ARG A 43 -6.52 12.10 -11.73
N LEU A 44 -5.32 12.45 -11.24
CA LEU A 44 -4.46 11.51 -10.52
C LEU A 44 -5.17 10.82 -9.36
N ILE A 45 -6.04 11.53 -8.63
CA ILE A 45 -6.74 10.96 -7.49
C ILE A 45 -7.69 9.84 -7.93
N ALA A 46 -8.44 10.07 -9.02
CA ALA A 46 -9.34 9.06 -9.58
C ALA A 46 -8.57 7.84 -10.11
N ASP A 47 -7.43 8.08 -10.77
CA ASP A 47 -6.60 7.01 -11.31
C ASP A 47 -5.93 6.19 -10.19
N VAL A 48 -5.52 6.83 -9.09
CA VAL A 48 -5.05 6.14 -7.88
C VAL A 48 -6.15 5.27 -7.28
N LEU A 49 -7.34 5.83 -7.04
CA LEU A 49 -8.45 5.08 -6.42
C LEU A 49 -8.87 3.88 -7.26
N ARG A 50 -8.97 4.04 -8.58
CA ARG A 50 -9.30 2.96 -9.51
C ARG A 50 -8.29 1.82 -9.42
N HIS A 51 -7.01 2.16 -9.47
CA HIS A 51 -5.94 1.17 -9.38
C HIS A 51 -5.94 0.44 -8.03
N LEU A 52 -6.20 1.16 -6.92
CA LEU A 52 -6.32 0.51 -5.61
C LEU A 52 -7.47 -0.49 -5.57
N VAL A 53 -8.62 -0.17 -6.18
CA VAL A 53 -9.74 -1.12 -6.29
C VAL A 53 -9.36 -2.33 -7.14
N GLU A 54 -8.71 -2.13 -8.29
CA GLU A 54 -8.20 -3.22 -9.15
C GLU A 54 -7.27 -4.15 -8.34
N LYS A 55 -6.32 -3.58 -7.61
CA LYS A 55 -5.39 -4.34 -6.76
C LYS A 55 -6.11 -5.10 -5.63
N LEU A 56 -7.14 -4.51 -5.02
CA LEU A 56 -7.94 -5.21 -4.01
C LEU A 56 -8.67 -6.41 -4.60
N GLN A 57 -9.22 -6.29 -5.82
CA GLN A 57 -9.88 -7.40 -6.50
C GLN A 57 -8.89 -8.51 -6.87
N GLU A 58 -7.71 -8.15 -7.40
CA GLU A 58 -6.64 -9.09 -7.76
C GLU A 58 -6.12 -9.89 -6.55
N GLU A 59 -6.01 -9.25 -5.38
CA GLU A 59 -5.53 -9.89 -4.15
C GLU A 59 -6.64 -10.52 -3.30
N GLU A 60 -7.89 -10.54 -3.80
CA GLU A 60 -9.09 -11.01 -3.07
C GLU A 60 -9.28 -10.33 -1.70
N LEU A 61 -9.03 -9.02 -1.66
CA LEU A 61 -9.16 -8.20 -0.46
C LEU A 61 -10.45 -7.39 -0.46
N SER A 62 -11.17 -7.45 0.65
CA SER A 62 -12.41 -6.69 0.85
C SER A 62 -12.19 -5.25 1.29
N THR A 63 -11.02 -4.93 1.87
CA THR A 63 -10.72 -3.60 2.41
C THR A 63 -9.26 -3.22 2.21
N ILE A 64 -8.98 -1.91 2.12
CA ILE A 64 -7.61 -1.40 1.99
C ILE A 64 -6.77 -1.65 3.26
N ASP A 65 -7.40 -1.71 4.43
CA ASP A 65 -6.73 -2.07 5.69
C ASP A 65 -6.05 -3.45 5.62
N ALA A 66 -6.62 -4.39 4.87
CA ALA A 66 -6.06 -5.73 4.69
C ALA A 66 -4.82 -5.76 3.76
N ALA A 67 -4.53 -4.65 3.07
CA ALA A 67 -3.34 -4.49 2.25
C ALA A 67 -2.16 -3.86 3.02
N VAL A 68 -2.40 -3.22 4.17
CA VAL A 68 -1.36 -2.48 4.90
C VAL A 68 -0.29 -3.43 5.45
N GLY A 69 0.96 -3.29 4.98
CA GLY A 69 2.11 -4.05 5.50
C GLY A 69 2.24 -5.49 4.95
N ARG A 70 1.44 -5.86 3.95
CA ARG A 70 1.39 -7.20 3.35
C ARG A 70 2.74 -7.69 2.80
N ASP A 71 3.61 -6.78 2.33
CA ASP A 71 4.94 -7.15 1.80
C ASP A 71 5.90 -7.59 2.92
N ALA A 72 5.78 -6.99 4.11
CA ALA A 72 6.59 -7.39 5.27
C ALA A 72 6.23 -8.80 5.74
N GLU A 73 4.95 -9.16 5.72
CA GLU A 73 4.46 -10.51 6.09
C GLU A 73 4.92 -11.59 5.10
N ARG A 74 4.89 -11.28 3.79
CA ARG A 74 5.38 -12.19 2.74
C ARG A 74 6.88 -12.48 2.91
N ASN A 75 7.69 -11.48 3.26
CA ASN A 75 9.15 -11.67 3.43
C ASN A 75 9.51 -12.47 4.69
N HIS A 76 8.72 -12.41 5.76
CA HIS A 76 8.95 -13.19 6.98
C HIS A 76 8.64 -14.70 6.80
N THR A 77 7.72 -15.05 5.91
CA THR A 77 7.32 -16.44 5.71
C THR A 77 8.37 -17.26 4.93
N HIS A 78 9.26 -16.60 4.20
CA HIS A 78 10.30 -17.25 3.39
C HIS A 78 11.62 -17.54 4.13
N SER A 79 11.77 -17.15 5.41
CA SER A 79 13.01 -17.37 6.18
C SER A 79 13.02 -18.60 7.10
N ASN A 80 11.91 -19.35 7.22
CA ASN A 80 11.81 -20.52 8.12
C ASN A 80 11.91 -21.88 7.40
N GLY A 81 12.61 -21.94 6.27
CA GLY A 81 12.99 -23.19 5.60
C GLY A 81 14.45 -23.54 5.84
N GLY A 82 14.81 -23.87 7.09
CA GLY A 82 16.21 -24.16 7.43
C GLY A 82 16.36 -24.85 8.77
N SER A 83 16.39 -26.18 8.70
CA SER A 83 16.87 -27.13 9.72
C SER A 83 16.06 -27.27 11.00
N GLN A 84 15.51 -28.47 11.21
CA GLN A 84 15.87 -29.35 12.34
C GLN A 84 14.99 -30.62 12.33
N PRO A 85 15.43 -31.71 12.97
CA PRO A 85 16.72 -32.40 12.88
C PRO A 85 16.67 -33.65 11.97
#